data_AF-A0A101I8E9-F1
#
_entry.id   AF-A0A101I8E9-F1
#
_cell.length_a   1.000
_cell.length_b   1.000
_cell.length_c   1.000
_cell.angle_alpha   90.00
_cell.angle_beta   90.00
_cell.angle_gamma   90.00
#
_symmetry.space_group_name_H-M   'P 1'
#
loop_
_entity.id
_entity.type
_entity.pdbx_description
1 polymer ?
#
loop_
_entity_poly.entity_id
_entity_poly.type
_entity_poly.pdbx_seq_one_letter_code
_entity_poly.pdbx_strand_id
1 'polypeptide(L)'
;MSTYNNEFDEACLGSLFAVPVAPDDLSLDSLAFVGDAVYTLYFRLKTLPQAHRRTGYQHNIVKDYVSAPGQKKALEEVEGLLDEEERAIP
;
A
#
# COMPACT_ATOMS: atom_id res chain seq x y z
N MET A 1 -20.59 35.27 -10.28
CA MET A 1 -19.57 35.52 -9.25
C MET A 1 -19.42 34.25 -8.43
N SER A 2 -18.49 33.39 -8.82
CA SER A 2 -17.73 32.48 -7.95
C SER A 2 -16.62 31.89 -8.80
N THR A 3 -15.53 32.63 -8.93
CA THR A 3 -14.26 32.14 -9.46
C THR A 3 -13.61 31.35 -8.34
N TYR A 4 -13.95 30.07 -8.21
CA TYR A 4 -13.11 29.16 -7.44
C TYR A 4 -11.82 29.03 -8.23
N ASN A 5 -10.76 29.67 -7.74
CA ASN A 5 -9.40 29.54 -8.25
C ASN A 5 -9.08 28.05 -8.34
N ASN A 6 -9.00 27.56 -9.58
CA ASN A 6 -8.49 26.23 -9.91
C ASN A 6 -6.94 26.30 -9.97
N GLU A 7 -6.34 27.00 -9.00
CA GLU A 7 -4.89 27.17 -8.81
C GLU A 7 -4.33 26.06 -7.89
N PHE A 8 -4.94 24.87 -7.91
CA PHE A 8 -4.17 23.67 -7.65
C PHE A 8 -3.49 23.32 -8.98
N ASP A 9 -2.48 24.11 -9.31
CA ASP A 9 -1.70 23.97 -10.54
C ASP A 9 -1.34 22.50 -10.78
N GLU A 10 -1.60 21.99 -11.98
CA GLU A 10 -1.11 20.66 -12.42
C GLU A 10 0.40 20.50 -12.17
N ALA A 11 1.16 21.60 -12.27
CA ALA A 11 2.58 21.64 -11.95
C ALA A 11 2.88 21.32 -10.47
N CYS A 12 2.05 21.79 -9.54
CA CYS A 12 2.16 21.47 -8.11
C CYS A 12 1.83 20.00 -7.84
N LEU A 13 0.80 19.45 -8.51
CA LEU A 13 0.43 18.03 -8.37
C LEU A 13 1.54 17.11 -8.90
N GLY A 14 2.16 17.46 -10.02
CA GLY A 14 3.29 16.71 -10.56
C GLY A 14 4.47 16.63 -9.58
N SER A 15 4.77 17.73 -8.89
CA SER A 15 5.83 17.77 -7.87
C SER A 15 5.47 17.01 -6.59
N LEU A 16 4.18 16.96 -6.22
CA LEU A 16 3.71 16.34 -4.98
C LEU A 16 3.82 14.80 -5.01
N PHE A 17 3.65 14.21 -6.19
CA PHE A 17 3.77 12.76 -6.40
C PHE A 17 5.09 12.35 -7.07
N ALA A 18 5.97 13.30 -7.36
CA ALA A 18 7.29 13.00 -7.90
C ALA A 18 8.11 12.25 -6.85
N VAL A 19 8.41 10.98 -7.12
CA VAL A 19 9.41 10.22 -6.37
C VAL A 19 10.74 10.41 -7.10
N PRO A 20 11.70 11.18 -6.53
CA PRO A 20 12.91 11.57 -7.25
C PRO A 20 13.97 10.45 -7.33
N VAL A 21 13.67 9.25 -6.84
CA VAL A 21 14.59 8.11 -6.74
C VAL A 21 13.94 6.89 -7.36
N ALA A 22 14.69 6.14 -8.17
CA ALA A 22 14.22 4.88 -8.73
C ALA A 22 14.06 3.83 -7.60
N PRO A 23 13.04 2.96 -7.66
CA PRO A 23 12.84 1.93 -6.63
C PRO A 23 14.07 1.04 -6.40
N ASP A 24 14.83 0.75 -7.45
CA ASP A 24 16.03 -0.11 -7.42
C ASP A 24 17.19 0.51 -6.62
N ASP A 25 17.17 1.83 -6.41
CA ASP A 25 18.17 2.56 -5.62
C ASP A 25 17.80 2.60 -4.12
N LEU A 26 16.63 2.09 -3.73
CA LEU A 26 16.16 2.10 -2.35
C LEU A 26 16.62 0.84 -1.60
N SER A 27 16.83 0.96 -0.29
CA SER A 27 17.11 -0.20 0.55
C SER A 27 15.87 -1.09 0.67
N LEU A 28 16.10 -2.39 0.92
CA LEU A 28 15.03 -3.35 1.20
C LEU A 28 14.11 -2.89 2.33
N ASP A 29 14.67 -2.36 3.42
CA ASP A 29 13.88 -1.82 4.54
C ASP A 29 12.98 -0.65 4.11
N SER A 30 13.46 0.20 3.19
CA SER A 30 12.67 1.32 2.67
C SER A 30 11.53 0.83 1.78
N LEU A 31 11.80 -0.17 0.94
CA LEU A 31 10.78 -0.82 0.11
C LEU A 31 9.75 -1.56 0.98
N ALA A 32 10.19 -2.29 2.01
CA ALA A 32 9.32 -2.97 2.95
C ALA A 32 8.43 -2.00 3.74
N PHE A 33 8.97 -0.84 4.14
CA PHE A 33 8.21 0.22 4.80
C PHE A 33 7.07 0.75 3.91
N VAL A 34 7.37 1.06 2.64
CA VAL A 34 6.34 1.49 1.68
C VAL A 34 5.36 0.35 1.37
N GLY A 35 5.87 -0.87 1.21
CA GLY A 35 5.10 -2.08 0.97
C GLY A 35 4.07 -2.34 2.07
N ASP A 36 4.44 -2.19 3.35
CA ASP A 36 3.51 -2.34 4.48
C ASP A 36 2.36 -1.33 4.41
N ALA A 37 2.64 -0.08 4.02
CA ALA A 37 1.62 0.94 3.85
C ALA A 37 0.64 0.62 2.70
N VAL A 38 1.18 0.18 1.54
CA VAL A 38 0.38 -0.23 0.38
C VAL A 38 -0.46 -1.46 0.69
N TYR A 39 0.15 -2.49 1.29
CA TYR A 39 -0.52 -3.73 1.69
C TYR A 39 -1.65 -3.46 2.69
N THR A 40 -1.37 -2.62 3.70
CA THR A 40 -2.37 -2.20 4.68
C THR A 40 -3.52 -1.43 4.04
N LEU A 41 -3.24 -0.50 3.11
CA LEU A 41 -4.28 0.23 2.39
C LEU A 41 -5.18 -0.71 1.60
N TYR A 42 -4.59 -1.67 0.87
CA TYR A 42 -5.34 -2.65 0.11
C TYR A 42 -6.30 -3.46 1.00
N PHE A 43 -5.83 -4.00 2.12
CA PHE A 43 -6.69 -4.77 3.03
C PHE A 43 -7.73 -3.92 3.73
N ARG A 44 -7.44 -2.65 4.04
CA ARG A 44 -8.45 -1.72 4.54
C ARG A 44 -9.56 -1.52 3.52
N LEU A 45 -9.23 -1.27 2.25
CA LEU A 45 -10.21 -1.11 1.18
C LEU A 45 -11.02 -2.38 0.93
N LYS A 46 -10.36 -3.54 0.88
CA LYS A 46 -10.99 -4.86 0.67
C LYS A 46 -12.01 -5.20 1.76
N THR A 47 -11.73 -4.82 3.00
CA THR A 47 -12.54 -5.20 4.17
C THR A 47 -13.50 -4.11 4.62
N LEU A 48 -13.33 -2.87 4.13
CA LEU A 48 -14.19 -1.73 4.45
C LEU A 48 -15.70 -2.02 4.25
N PRO A 49 -16.15 -2.70 3.17
CA PRO A 49 -17.57 -3.02 3.01
C PRO A 49 -18.11 -3.97 4.10
N GLN A 50 -17.26 -4.87 4.62
CA GLN A 50 -17.62 -5.85 5.63
C GLN A 50 -17.73 -5.22 7.03
N ALA A 51 -17.05 -4.09 7.22
CA ALA A 51 -16.96 -3.44 8.52
C ALA A 51 -18.25 -2.73 8.97
N HIS A 52 -19.24 -2.55 8.09
CA HIS A 52 -20.52 -1.86 8.39
C HIS A 52 -20.34 -0.53 9.15
N ARG A 53 -19.30 0.26 8.79
CA ARG A 53 -18.91 1.53 9.44
C ARG A 53 -18.47 1.42 10.91
N ARG A 54 -18.11 0.23 11.39
CA ARG A 54 -17.57 0.01 12.74
C ARG A 54 -16.04 -0.05 12.69
N THR A 55 -15.38 1.04 13.07
CA THR A 55 -13.91 1.17 13.02
C THR A 55 -13.18 0.07 13.80
N GLY A 56 -13.66 -0.30 14.99
CA GLY A 56 -13.04 -1.37 15.78
C GLY A 56 -13.14 -2.75 15.12
N TYR A 57 -14.25 -3.01 14.43
CA TYR A 57 -14.42 -4.26 13.68
C TYR A 57 -13.53 -4.28 12.43
N GLN A 58 -13.40 -3.15 11.74
CA GLN A 58 -12.45 -3.00 10.63
C GLN A 58 -11.01 -3.26 11.07
N HIS A 59 -10.59 -2.68 12.21
CA HIS A 59 -9.25 -2.89 12.75
C HIS A 59 -8.97 -4.38 12.99
N ASN A 60 -9.92 -5.09 13.60
CA ASN A 60 -9.76 -6.51 13.90
C ASN A 60 -9.63 -7.35 12.61
N ILE A 61 -10.51 -7.14 11.63
CA ILE A 61 -10.44 -7.88 10.36
C ILE A 61 -9.12 -7.61 9.64
N VAL A 62 -8.70 -6.34 9.54
CA VAL A 62 -7.47 -5.96 8.85
C VAL A 62 -6.24 -6.56 9.54
N LYS A 63 -6.21 -6.56 10.87
CA LYS A 63 -5.09 -7.09 11.66
C LYS A 63 -4.75 -8.54 11.31
N ASP A 64 -5.75 -9.37 11.03
CA ASP A 64 -5.55 -10.77 10.67
C ASP A 64 -4.74 -10.92 9.36
N TYR A 65 -4.87 -9.97 8.43
CA TYR A 65 -4.14 -9.97 7.16
C TYR A 65 -2.79 -9.27 7.23
N VAL A 66 -2.71 -8.12 7.92
CA VAL A 66 -1.50 -7.27 7.92
C VAL A 66 -0.50 -7.65 9.00
N SER A 67 -0.84 -8.53 9.93
CA SER A 67 0.11 -9.07 10.90
C SER A 67 1.19 -9.93 10.23
N ALA A 68 2.37 -10.06 10.86
CA ALA A 68 3.45 -10.89 10.32
C ALA A 68 3.01 -12.35 9.99
N PRO A 69 2.21 -13.04 10.83
CA PRO A 69 1.68 -14.36 10.46
C PRO A 69 0.74 -14.32 9.25
N GLY A 70 -0.09 -13.28 9.13
CA GLY A 70 -0.98 -13.08 7.99
C GLY A 70 -0.22 -12.84 6.68
N GLN A 71 0.81 -11.99 6.74
CA GLN A 71 1.69 -11.72 5.61
C GLN A 71 2.51 -12.95 5.21
N LYS A 72 3.02 -13.73 6.18
CA LYS A 72 3.70 -15.00 5.90
C LYS A 72 2.78 -15.96 5.14
N LYS A 73 1.54 -16.14 5.60
CA LYS A 73 0.57 -16.99 4.92
C LYS A 73 0.26 -16.47 3.51
N ALA A 74 0.13 -15.16 3.34
CA ALA A 74 -0.10 -14.58 2.02
C ALA A 74 1.07 -14.86 1.07
N LEU A 75 2.32 -14.76 1.55
CA LEU A 75 3.52 -15.08 0.78
C LEU A 75 3.52 -16.54 0.32
N GLU A 76 3.24 -17.48 1.23
CA GLU A 76 3.15 -18.92 0.92
C GLU A 76 2.13 -19.21 -0.21
N GLU A 77 1.03 -18.44 -0.30
CA GLU A 77 -0.01 -18.61 -1.32
C GLU A 77 0.39 -17.99 -2.68
N VAL A 78 1.25 -16.98 -2.69
CA VAL A 78 1.66 -16.27 -3.93
C VAL A 78 3.04 -16.65 -4.42
N GLU A 79 3.85 -17.37 -3.64
CA GLU A 79 5.23 -17.76 -3.98
C GLU A 79 5.34 -18.45 -5.35
N GLY A 80 4.35 -19.29 -5.69
CA GLY A 80 4.28 -19.97 -7.00
C GLY A 80 3.89 -19.08 -8.18
N LEU A 81 3.48 -17.83 -7.93
CA LEU A 81 3.10 -16.85 -8.94
C LEU A 81 4.23 -15.84 -9.23
N LEU A 82 5.22 -15.75 -8.34
CA LEU A 82 6.33 -14.82 -8.46
C LEU A 82 7.23 -15.22 -9.63
N ASP A 83 7.67 -14.22 -10.38
CA ASP A 83 8.70 -14.41 -11.41
C ASP A 83 10.12 -14.51 -10.80
N GLU A 84 11.13 -14.59 -11.66
CA GLU A 84 12.51 -14.74 -11.21
C GLU A 84 13.06 -13.48 -10.52
N GLU A 85 12.66 -12.30 -10.98
CA GLU A 85 13.12 -11.03 -10.42
C GLU A 85 12.49 -10.83 -9.03
N GLU A 86 11.19 -11.10 -8.90
CA GLU A 86 10.46 -10.98 -7.64
C GLU A 86 10.94 -11.98 -6.57
N ARG A 87 11.28 -13.22 -6.97
CA ARG A 87 11.84 -14.23 -6.04
C ARG A 87 13.26 -13.92 -5.59
N ALA A 88 14.00 -13.14 -6.37
CA ALA A 88 15.35 -12.73 -6.02
C ALA A 88 15.39 -11.62 -4.96
N ILE A 89 14.25 -11.00 -4.64
CA ILE A 89 14.12 -10.05 -3.55
C ILE A 89 14.14 -10.84 -2.22
N PRO A 90 15.15 -10.63 -1.36
CA PRO A 90 15.34 -11.40 -0.13
C PRO A 90 14.36 -11.07 1.00
#